data_AF-A0A915NRP1-F1
#
_entry.id   AF-A0A915NRP1-F1
#
_cell.length_a   1.000
_cell.length_b   1.000
_cell.length_c   1.000
_cell.angle_alpha   90.00
_cell.angle_beta   90.00
_cell.angle_gamma   90.00
#
_symmetry.space_group_name_H-M   'P 1'
#
loop_
_entity.id
_entity.type
_entity.pdbx_description
1 polymer ?
#
loop_
_entity_poly.entity_id
_entity_poly.type
_entity_poly.pdbx_seq_one_letter_code
_entity_poly.pdbx_strand_id
1 'polypeptide(L)'
;MYFCETCQQPLCAECREITHRAKIFLLHNIVQMEERGRIRNRPFCSVHNEPFILYCLESKSLMCIECFNSSSLERRGHFLNIDVAHKICCDKLEKSAVNLRAFQSELREVLFYEFQTE
;
A
#
# COMPACT_ATOMS: atom_id res chain seq x y z
N MET A 1 -3.34 -13.94 -4.45
CA MET A 1 -4.49 -14.32 -3.57
C MET A 1 -5.73 -13.63 -4.12
N TYR A 2 -6.93 -14.20 -4.01
CA TYR A 2 -8.15 -13.62 -4.58
C TYR A 2 -9.11 -13.16 -3.49
N PHE A 3 -10.08 -12.32 -3.85
CA PHE A 3 -11.15 -11.93 -2.95
C PHE A 3 -12.48 -11.95 -3.69
N CYS A 4 -13.49 -12.60 -3.10
CA CYS A 4 -14.86 -12.53 -3.62
C CYS A 4 -15.57 -11.35 -2.97
N GLU A 5 -15.90 -10.34 -3.75
CA GLU A 5 -16.61 -9.15 -3.28
C GLU A 5 -18.06 -9.44 -2.88
N THR A 6 -18.69 -10.41 -3.53
CA THR A 6 -20.07 -10.82 -3.23
C THR A 6 -20.15 -11.53 -1.88
N CYS A 7 -19.23 -12.44 -1.60
CA CYS A 7 -19.15 -13.17 -0.34
C CYS A 7 -18.40 -12.43 0.78
N GLN A 8 -17.70 -11.35 0.45
CA GLN A 8 -16.82 -10.62 1.36
C GLN A 8 -15.75 -11.50 2.03
N GLN A 9 -15.14 -12.44 1.30
CA GLN A 9 -14.13 -13.36 1.84
C GLN A 9 -12.88 -13.53 0.96
N PRO A 10 -11.69 -13.76 1.58
CA PRO A 10 -10.49 -14.16 0.86
C PRO A 10 -10.65 -15.54 0.22
N LEU A 11 -10.01 -15.72 -0.94
CA LEU A 11 -9.96 -16.98 -1.66
C LEU A 11 -8.51 -17.34 -2.03
N CYS A 12 -8.14 -18.59 -1.76
CA CYS A 12 -6.95 -19.17 -2.39
C CYS A 12 -7.25 -19.54 -3.86
N ALA A 13 -6.21 -19.93 -4.62
CA ALA A 13 -6.38 -20.35 -6.01
C ALA A 13 -7.35 -21.54 -6.16
N GLU A 14 -7.30 -22.48 -5.22
CA GLU A 14 -8.15 -23.67 -5.23
C GLU A 14 -9.63 -23.31 -4.98
N CYS A 15 -9.93 -22.46 -3.99
CA CYS A 15 -11.30 -21.99 -3.75
C CYS A 15 -11.87 -21.17 -4.92
N ARG A 16 -11.02 -20.49 -5.71
CA ARG A 16 -11.44 -19.82 -6.95
C ARG A 16 -11.85 -20.83 -8.02
N GLU A 17 -11.01 -21.82 -8.28
CA GLU A 17 -11.20 -22.76 -9.39
C GLU A 17 -12.22 -23.86 -9.12
N ILE A 18 -12.33 -24.33 -7.88
CA ILE A 18 -13.21 -25.44 -7.53
C ILE A 18 -14.57 -24.92 -7.07
N THR A 19 -14.58 -24.04 -6.07
CA THR A 19 -15.84 -23.55 -5.49
C THR A 19 -16.46 -22.49 -6.38
N HIS A 20 -15.73 -21.40 -6.68
CA HIS A 20 -16.32 -20.24 -7.34
C HIS A 20 -16.48 -20.36 -8.86
N ARG A 21 -15.99 -21.44 -9.46
CA ARG A 21 -16.26 -21.77 -10.88
C ARG A 21 -17.59 -22.48 -11.09
N ALA A 22 -18.24 -22.95 -10.02
CA ALA A 22 -19.55 -23.57 -10.12
C ALA A 22 -20.60 -22.56 -10.61
N LYS A 23 -21.57 -23.02 -11.41
CA LYS A 23 -22.56 -22.15 -12.07
C LYS A 23 -23.34 -21.26 -11.10
N ILE A 24 -23.57 -21.71 -9.87
CA ILE A 24 -24.29 -20.94 -8.85
C ILE A 24 -23.54 -19.67 -8.41
N PHE A 25 -22.22 -19.60 -8.62
CA PHE A 25 -21.39 -18.44 -8.30
C PHE A 25 -20.99 -17.61 -9.52
N LEU A 26 -21.62 -17.85 -10.69
CA LEU A 26 -21.31 -17.13 -11.95
C LEU A 26 -21.42 -15.59 -11.84
N LEU A 27 -22.29 -15.10 -10.94
CA LEU A 27 -22.50 -13.67 -10.71
C LEU A 27 -21.60 -13.10 -9.59
N HIS A 28 -20.72 -13.91 -9.00
CA HIS A 28 -19.83 -13.44 -7.96
C HIS A 28 -18.67 -12.65 -8.56
N ASN A 29 -18.47 -11.43 -8.05
CA ASN A 29 -17.34 -10.61 -8.48
C ASN A 29 -16.07 -11.03 -7.72
N ILE A 30 -15.05 -11.51 -8.44
CA ILE A 30 -13.79 -11.98 -7.88
C ILE A 30 -12.66 -11.11 -8.42
N VAL A 31 -11.92 -10.48 -7.52
CA VAL A 31 -10.79 -9.60 -7.84
C VAL A 31 -9.49 -10.17 -7.29
N GLN A 32 -8.34 -9.78 -7.86
CA GLN A 32 -7.07 -10.07 -7.19
C GLN A 32 -7.00 -9.26 -5.89
N MET A 33 -6.43 -9.85 -4.83
CA MET A 33 -6.32 -9.13 -3.55
C MET A 33 -5.47 -7.87 -3.66
N GLU A 34 -4.45 -7.87 -4.52
CA GLU A 34 -3.65 -6.67 -4.78
C GLU A 34 -4.50 -5.54 -5.41
N GLU A 35 -5.60 -5.87 -6.09
CA GLU A 35 -6.54 -4.92 -6.72
C GLU A 35 -7.64 -4.45 -5.74
N ARG A 36 -8.02 -5.25 -4.74
CA ARG A 36 -9.09 -4.87 -3.80
C ARG A 36 -8.71 -3.65 -2.95
N GLY A 37 -7.45 -3.53 -2.54
CA GLY A 37 -6.93 -2.34 -1.89
C GLY A 37 -7.03 -1.08 -2.76
N ARG A 38 -7.10 -1.26 -4.10
CA ARG A 38 -7.15 -0.18 -5.09
C ARG A 38 -8.57 0.30 -5.44
N ILE A 39 -9.62 -0.48 -5.14
CA ILE A 39 -10.97 -0.23 -5.71
C ILE A 39 -11.98 0.30 -4.69
N ARG A 40 -12.04 -0.20 -3.44
CA ARG A 40 -13.14 0.17 -2.52
C ARG A 40 -12.87 1.35 -1.57
N ASN A 41 -11.60 1.66 -1.26
CA ASN A 41 -11.24 2.72 -0.32
C ASN A 41 -10.13 3.63 -0.85
N ARG A 42 -9.98 3.72 -2.18
CA ARG A 42 -8.98 4.62 -2.74
C ARG A 42 -9.39 6.05 -2.38
N PRO A 43 -8.51 6.85 -1.76
CA PRO A 43 -8.87 8.22 -1.42
C PRO A 43 -9.16 9.01 -2.69
N PHE A 44 -10.18 9.86 -2.62
CA PHE A 44 -10.64 10.71 -3.73
C PHE A 44 -10.23 12.17 -3.48
N CYS A 45 -9.96 12.88 -4.57
CA CYS A 45 -9.80 14.33 -4.53
C CYS A 45 -11.14 14.98 -4.22
N SER A 46 -11.23 15.76 -3.14
CA SER A 46 -12.45 16.46 -2.75
C SER A 46 -12.89 17.54 -3.74
N VAL A 47 -11.98 18.05 -4.56
CA VAL A 47 -12.25 19.11 -5.54
C VAL A 47 -12.80 18.54 -6.85
N HIS A 48 -12.15 17.50 -7.38
CA HIS A 48 -12.49 16.93 -8.70
C HIS A 48 -13.34 15.67 -8.62
N ASN A 49 -13.52 15.10 -7.42
CA ASN A 49 -14.19 13.81 -7.20
C ASN A 49 -13.59 12.64 -8.01
N GLU A 50 -12.29 12.75 -8.32
CA GLU A 50 -11.52 11.73 -9.03
C GLU A 50 -10.58 10.98 -8.07
N PRO A 51 -10.30 9.69 -8.31
CA PRO A 51 -9.37 8.95 -7.46
C PRO A 51 -7.97 9.56 -7.54
N PHE A 52 -7.27 9.59 -6.41
CA PHE A 52 -5.86 9.93 -6.43
C PHE A 52 -5.08 8.83 -7.16
N ILE A 53 -4.28 9.19 -8.17
CA ILE A 53 -3.49 8.24 -8.96
C ILE A 53 -1.98 8.46 -8.89
N LEU A 54 -1.56 9.64 -8.42
CA LEU A 54 -0.17 10.02 -8.25
C LEU A 54 0.17 10.32 -6.78
N TYR A 55 1.45 10.23 -6.46
CA TYR A 55 2.02 10.58 -5.16
C TYR A 55 3.35 11.32 -5.32
N CYS A 56 3.58 12.34 -4.50
CA CYS A 56 4.85 13.05 -4.43
C CYS A 56 5.64 12.58 -3.20
N LEU A 57 6.84 12.03 -3.42
CA LEU A 57 7.70 11.55 -2.33
C LEU A 57 8.23 12.68 -1.43
N GLU A 58 8.42 13.87 -2.00
CA GLU A 58 8.97 15.03 -1.30
C GLU A 58 7.92 15.70 -0.40
N SER A 59 6.79 16.10 -0.99
CA SER A 59 5.69 16.76 -0.26
C SER A 59 4.78 15.79 0.50
N LYS A 60 4.94 14.48 0.29
CA LYS A 60 4.13 13.41 0.88
C LYS A 60 2.62 13.59 0.63
N SER A 61 2.28 14.01 -0.57
CA SER A 61 0.91 14.35 -0.96
C SER A 61 0.39 13.48 -2.12
N LEU A 62 -0.91 13.24 -2.13
CA LEU A 62 -1.63 12.52 -3.18
C LEU A 62 -2.17 13.49 -4.24
N MET A 63 -2.25 13.04 -5.49
CA MET A 63 -2.74 13.88 -6.60
C MET A 63 -3.60 13.10 -7.60
N CYS A 64 -4.75 13.67 -7.99
CA CYS A 64 -5.56 13.17 -9.09
C CYS A 64 -5.06 13.77 -10.41
N ILE A 65 -5.53 13.23 -11.53
CA ILE A 65 -5.06 13.66 -12.85
C ILE A 65 -5.41 15.13 -13.14
N GLU A 66 -6.57 15.60 -12.71
CA GLU A 66 -6.99 16.99 -12.93
C GLU A 66 -6.12 17.98 -12.15
N CYS A 67 -5.89 17.74 -10.85
CA CYS A 67 -4.95 18.54 -10.06
C CYS A 67 -3.53 18.57 -10.67
N PHE A 68 -3.11 17.45 -11.25
CA PHE A 68 -1.81 17.35 -11.91
C PHE A 68 -1.77 18.18 -13.20
N ASN A 69 -2.83 18.11 -14.02
CA ASN A 69 -2.97 18.88 -15.26
C ASN A 69 -3.05 20.38 -15.02
N SER A 70 -3.59 20.82 -13.88
CA SER A 70 -3.59 22.23 -13.47
C SER A 70 -2.28 22.68 -12.82
N SER A 71 -1.34 21.77 -12.52
CA SER A 71 -0.08 22.10 -11.83
C SER A 71 1.03 22.60 -12.77
N SER A 72 1.96 23.37 -12.22
CA SER A 72 3.15 23.86 -12.95
C SER A 72 4.05 22.71 -13.42
N LEU A 73 4.75 22.91 -14.53
CA LEU A 73 5.58 21.88 -15.17
C LEU A 73 6.70 21.38 -14.25
N GLU A 74 7.31 22.28 -13.48
CA GLU A 74 8.34 21.97 -12.48
C GLU A 74 7.83 20.98 -11.43
N ARG A 75 6.61 21.22 -10.91
CA ARG A 75 6.01 20.34 -9.91
C ARG A 75 5.69 18.96 -10.46
N ARG A 76 5.37 18.83 -11.76
CA ARG A 76 4.96 17.57 -12.37
C ARG A 76 6.06 16.50 -12.31
N GLY A 77 7.34 16.91 -12.37
CA GLY A 77 8.49 16.02 -12.29
C GLY A 77 8.63 15.29 -10.95
N HIS A 78 7.96 15.76 -9.90
CA HIS A 78 8.06 15.19 -8.55
C HIS A 78 6.98 14.14 -8.23
N PHE A 79 6.05 13.88 -9.15
CA PHE A 79 4.95 12.93 -8.95
C PHE A 79 5.23 11.60 -9.65
N LEU A 80 4.90 10.52 -8.95
CA LEU A 80 5.01 9.15 -9.42
C LEU A 80 3.65 8.47 -9.33
N ASN A 81 3.46 7.38 -10.07
CA ASN A 81 2.31 6.51 -9.85
C ASN A 81 2.28 6.01 -8.39
N ILE A 82 1.09 6.00 -7.77
CA ILE A 82 0.91 5.59 -6.37
C ILE A 82 1.46 4.19 -6.08
N ASP A 83 1.32 3.23 -6.99
CA ASP A 83 1.83 1.87 -6.77
C ASP A 83 3.36 1.83 -6.69
N VAL A 84 4.02 2.64 -7.53
CA VAL A 84 5.48 2.79 -7.52
C VAL A 84 5.92 3.49 -6.24
N ALA A 85 5.26 4.58 -5.88
CA ALA A 85 5.55 5.30 -4.64
C ALA A 85 5.33 4.43 -3.40
N HIS A 86 4.26 3.63 -3.37
CA HIS A 86 3.97 2.69 -2.29
C HIS A 86 5.12 1.70 -2.11
N LYS A 87 5.59 1.07 -3.19
CA LYS A 87 6.75 0.17 -3.13
C LYS A 87 7.99 0.86 -2.56
N ILE A 88 8.33 2.05 -3.06
CA ILE A 88 9.47 2.83 -2.57
C ILE A 88 9.32 3.15 -1.07
N CYS A 89 8.13 3.54 -0.62
CA CYS A 89 7.85 3.85 0.78
C CYS A 89 7.95 2.61 1.67
N CYS A 90 7.44 1.46 1.23
CA CYS A 90 7.58 0.19 1.94
C CYS A 90 9.04 -0.20 2.10
N ASP A 91 9.83 -0.15 1.02
CA ASP A 91 11.25 -0.50 1.06
C ASP A 91 12.03 0.42 2.02
N LYS A 92 11.70 1.72 2.05
CA LYS A 92 12.29 2.68 2.99
C LYS A 92 11.90 2.37 4.43
N LEU A 93 10.62 2.09 4.68
CA LEU A 93 10.10 1.77 6.00
C LEU A 93 10.74 0.51 6.57
N GLU A 94 10.88 -0.53 5.74
CA GLU A 94 11.51 -1.78 6.12
C GLU A 94 12.98 -1.57 6.54
N LYS A 95 13.75 -0.82 5.72
CA LYS A 95 15.14 -0.45 6.06
C LYS A 95 15.22 0.33 7.37
N SER A 96 14.36 1.34 7.57
CA SER A 96 14.32 2.10 8.82
C SER A 96 13.97 1.22 10.02
N ALA A 97 13.03 0.28 9.86
CA ALA A 97 12.64 -0.63 10.92
C ALA A 97 13.76 -1.61 11.30
N VAL A 98 14.54 -2.10 10.32
CA VAL A 98 15.73 -2.92 10.57
C VAL A 98 16.77 -2.13 11.35
N ASN A 99 17.10 -0.92 10.92
CA ASN A 99 18.08 -0.07 11.60
C ASN A 99 17.67 0.26 13.04
N LEU A 100 16.38 0.55 13.26
CA LEU A 100 15.86 0.81 14.60
C LEU A 100 16.00 -0.40 15.51
N ARG A 101 15.72 -1.61 15.01
CA ARG A 101 15.89 -2.85 15.78
C ARG A 101 17.36 -3.11 16.12
N ALA A 102 18.27 -2.89 15.16
CA ALA A 102 19.71 -3.03 15.42
C ALA A 102 20.17 -2.07 16.53
N PHE A 103 19.78 -0.79 16.42
CA PHE A 103 20.08 0.21 17.45
C PHE A 103 19.50 -0.15 18.83
N GLN A 104 18.26 -0.66 18.88
CA GLN A 104 17.65 -1.13 20.12
C GLN A 104 18.41 -2.31 20.74
N SER A 105 18.92 -3.24 19.92
CA SER A 105 19.75 -4.35 20.39
C SER A 105 21.08 -3.87 20.97
N GLU A 106 21.77 -2.96 20.27
CA GLU A 106 23.03 -2.37 20.75
C GLU A 106 22.84 -1.67 22.11
N LEU A 107 21.79 -0.86 22.26
CA LEU A 107 21.47 -0.22 23.54
C LEU A 107 21.18 -1.23 24.65
N ARG A 108 20.49 -2.33 24.33
CA ARG A 108 20.20 -3.38 25.32
C ARG A 108 21.48 -4.07 25.79
N GLU A 109 22.43 -4.32 24.90
CA GLU A 109 23.73 -4.90 25.25
C GLU A 109 24.53 -3.94 26.15
N VAL A 110 24.62 -2.66 25.79
CA VAL A 110 25.30 -1.64 26.62
C VAL A 110 24.73 -1.60 28.03
N LEU A 111 23.40 -1.47 28.16
CA LEU A 111 22.75 -1.46 29.47
C LEU A 111 23.04 -2.74 30.26
N PHE A 112 23.02 -3.91 29.60
CA PHE A 112 23.31 -5.18 30.27
C PHE A 112 24.73 -5.24 30.85
N TYR A 113 25.72 -4.69 30.14
CA TYR A 113 27.10 -4.61 30.64
C TYR A 113 27.26 -3.61 31.78
N GLU A 114 26.61 -2.45 31.71
CA GLU A 114 26.66 -1.43 32.79
C GLU A 114 26.15 -1.99 34.12
N PHE A 115 25.08 -2.79 34.11
CA PHE A 115 24.53 -3.42 35.32
C PHE A 115 25.33 -4.64 35.83
N GLN A 116 26.30 -5.16 35.07
CA GLN A 116 27.20 -6.22 35.55
C GLN A 116 28.49 -5.69 36.18
N THR A 117 28.77 -4.40 36.03
CA THR A 117 29.95 -3.73 36.58
C THR A 117 29.71 -3.01 37.92
N GLU A 118 28.48 -3.03 38.43
CA GLU A 118 28.09 -2.64 39.79
C GLU A 118 27.96 -3.85 40.72
#